data_AF-A0A7S2QF85-F1
#
_entry.id   AF-A0A7S2QF85-F1
#
_cell.length_a   1.000
_cell.length_b   1.000
_cell.length_c   1.000
_cell.angle_alpha   90.00
_cell.angle_beta   90.00
_cell.angle_gamma   90.00
#
_symmetry.space_group_name_H-M   'P 1'
#
loop_
_entity.id
_entity.type
_entity.pdbx_description
1 polymer ?
#
loop_
_entity_poly.entity_id
_entity_poly.type
_entity_poly.pdbx_seq_one_letter_code
_entity_poly.pdbx_strand_id
1 'polypeptide(L)'
;DMRQWRRASVLTKSIWFGILYFSLQVAVSQGITLFLVWIGEAIKAWPLWAVAAVLFAIGMVMFLLPPVPGLPIYIMSGIVIVQRCEQLGLSFPLSCMLAVLFSLFLKLAGVVMQQKGIGAPFAGSVAVKKAVAIHTPPMKAIKHILSQDGLTTAKVAVLCGGPDWPTSVLTGILDLRVSQMLLGTLPVVLLVCPVVLSGAFNLKSAKLTAESSDEDALARARWYTSLSSVMMMLSSVVLVGLMLTAGYFIEEVLQQFKREIEQGDWEADPQEAEVLESMERDEAVAKRNEQISRWPNVPLSLKAALYIGSMLSSLVIHMALSPFFEPFEEFSITARIADLPGGTALGLIHRSGWVAIVCCFAATVCLAAFYGWRGRQARELGQAGEADPLVP
;
A
#
# COMPACT_ATOMS: atom_id res chain seq x y z
N ASP A 1 -38.52 2.16 5.39
CA ASP A 1 -39.23 1.98 4.10
C ASP A 1 -38.23 1.56 3.02
N MET A 2 -38.38 0.38 2.41
CA MET A 2 -37.43 -0.15 1.40
C MET A 2 -37.35 0.70 0.12
N ARG A 3 -38.28 1.64 -0.07
CA ARG A 3 -38.31 2.60 -1.19
C ARG A 3 -37.26 3.72 -1.07
N GLN A 4 -36.78 4.02 0.13
CA GLN A 4 -35.75 5.03 0.37
C GLN A 4 -34.31 4.46 0.33
N TRP A 5 -34.15 3.15 0.12
CA TRP A 5 -32.85 2.51 0.09
C TRP A 5 -32.01 2.98 -1.11
N ARG A 6 -30.81 3.49 -0.85
CA ARG A 6 -29.84 3.97 -1.86
C ARG A 6 -29.15 2.83 -2.63
N ARG A 7 -29.93 1.98 -3.31
CA ARG A 7 -29.46 0.72 -3.91
C ARG A 7 -28.35 0.93 -4.93
N ALA A 8 -28.48 1.92 -5.80
CA ALA A 8 -27.46 2.23 -6.81
C ALA A 8 -26.11 2.59 -6.17
N SER A 9 -26.11 3.36 -5.08
CA SER A 9 -24.88 3.70 -4.35
C SER A 9 -24.23 2.48 -3.70
N VAL A 10 -25.02 1.60 -3.09
CA VAL A 10 -24.50 0.38 -2.46
C VAL A 10 -23.90 -0.57 -3.51
N LEU A 11 -24.60 -0.83 -4.62
CA LEU A 11 -24.15 -1.73 -5.67
C LEU A 11 -22.87 -1.20 -6.37
N THR A 12 -22.81 0.10 -6.67
CA THR A 12 -21.60 0.70 -7.27
C THR A 12 -20.39 0.65 -6.34
N LYS A 13 -20.58 0.89 -5.02
CA LYS A 13 -19.51 0.74 -4.02
C LYS A 13 -19.04 -0.71 -3.90
N SER A 14 -19.97 -1.66 -3.93
CA SER A 14 -19.64 -3.10 -3.94
C SER A 14 -18.78 -3.49 -5.14
N ILE A 15 -19.12 -2.98 -6.34
CA ILE A 15 -18.34 -3.24 -7.56
C ILE A 15 -16.95 -2.63 -7.45
N TRP A 16 -16.85 -1.37 -7.04
CA TRP A 16 -15.56 -0.69 -6.83
C TRP A 16 -14.67 -1.45 -5.85
N PHE A 17 -15.22 -1.96 -4.76
CA PHE A 17 -14.46 -2.73 -3.78
C PHE A 17 -13.88 -4.02 -4.39
N GLY A 18 -14.65 -4.75 -5.20
CA GLY A 18 -14.16 -5.94 -5.89
C GLY A 18 -13.07 -5.64 -6.92
N ILE A 19 -13.25 -4.59 -7.73
CA ILE A 19 -12.24 -4.15 -8.72
C ILE A 19 -10.96 -3.71 -8.01
N LEU A 20 -11.08 -2.91 -6.95
CA LEU A 20 -9.95 -2.40 -6.18
C LEU A 20 -9.17 -3.53 -5.53
N TYR A 21 -9.89 -4.45 -4.84
CA TYR A 21 -9.28 -5.61 -4.22
C TYR A 21 -8.52 -6.46 -5.24
N PHE A 22 -9.15 -6.80 -6.37
CA PHE A 22 -8.51 -7.59 -7.42
C PHE A 22 -7.27 -6.89 -8.00
N SER A 23 -7.38 -5.59 -8.28
CA SER A 23 -6.28 -4.80 -8.87
C SER A 23 -5.08 -4.72 -7.92
N LEU A 24 -5.31 -4.45 -6.63
CA LEU A 24 -4.24 -4.37 -5.63
C LEU A 24 -3.64 -5.74 -5.31
N GLN A 25 -4.48 -6.74 -5.06
CA GLN A 25 -4.01 -8.04 -4.58
C GLN A 25 -3.40 -8.88 -5.70
N VAL A 26 -3.98 -8.85 -6.90
CA VAL A 26 -3.53 -9.68 -8.02
C VAL A 26 -2.54 -8.91 -8.88
N ALA A 27 -2.94 -7.79 -9.46
CA ALA A 27 -2.10 -7.12 -10.46
C ALA A 27 -0.85 -6.50 -9.83
N VAL A 28 -1.00 -5.77 -8.71
CA VAL A 28 0.12 -5.09 -8.05
C VAL A 28 0.98 -6.08 -7.27
N SER A 29 0.41 -6.84 -6.33
CA SER A 29 1.22 -7.72 -5.44
C SER A 29 1.96 -8.84 -6.20
N GLN A 30 1.25 -9.60 -7.04
CA GLN A 30 1.86 -10.71 -7.78
C GLN A 30 2.79 -10.20 -8.89
N GLY A 31 2.36 -9.14 -9.60
CA GLY A 31 3.17 -8.54 -10.67
C GLY A 31 4.51 -8.03 -10.15
N ILE A 32 4.52 -7.39 -8.98
CA ILE A 32 5.76 -6.92 -8.34
C ILE A 32 6.65 -8.07 -7.91
N THR A 33 6.08 -9.11 -7.30
CA THR A 33 6.85 -10.30 -6.90
C THR A 33 7.53 -10.94 -8.11
N LEU A 34 6.79 -11.16 -9.20
CA LEU A 34 7.33 -11.71 -10.44
C LEU A 34 8.45 -10.83 -11.03
N PHE A 35 8.21 -9.52 -11.08
CA PHE A 35 9.18 -8.54 -11.56
C PHE A 35 10.48 -8.57 -10.75
N LEU A 36 10.38 -8.62 -9.41
CA LEU A 36 11.54 -8.66 -8.52
C LEU A 36 12.33 -9.95 -8.66
N VAL A 37 11.67 -11.11 -8.77
CA VAL A 37 12.34 -12.39 -9.02
C VAL A 37 13.10 -12.36 -10.35
N TRP A 38 12.43 -11.90 -11.42
CA TRP A 38 13.06 -11.77 -12.74
C TRP A 38 14.28 -10.85 -12.71
N ILE A 39 14.18 -9.69 -12.04
CA ILE A 39 15.32 -8.78 -11.89
C ILE A 39 16.44 -9.39 -11.09
N GLY A 40 16.13 -10.10 -10.00
CA GLY A 40 17.13 -10.77 -9.16
C GLY A 40 17.96 -11.77 -9.96
N GLU A 41 17.33 -12.51 -10.86
CA GLU A 41 18.02 -13.41 -11.79
C GLU A 41 18.84 -12.64 -12.84
N ALA A 42 18.27 -11.58 -13.43
CA ALA A 42 18.93 -10.79 -14.48
C ALA A 42 20.20 -10.07 -14.01
N ILE A 43 20.24 -9.62 -12.75
CA ILE A 43 21.39 -8.87 -12.19
C ILE A 43 22.37 -9.75 -11.41
N LYS A 44 22.14 -11.07 -11.35
CA LYS A 44 22.95 -12.00 -10.54
C LYS A 44 24.44 -12.00 -10.87
N ALA A 45 24.80 -11.74 -12.14
CA ALA A 45 26.19 -11.70 -12.60
C ALA A 45 26.84 -10.31 -12.49
N TRP A 46 26.09 -9.28 -12.10
CA TRP A 46 26.56 -7.89 -12.11
C TRP A 46 27.49 -7.60 -10.93
N PRO A 47 28.39 -6.61 -11.03
CA PRO A 47 29.19 -6.17 -9.88
C PRO A 47 28.30 -5.61 -8.76
N LEU A 48 28.76 -5.72 -7.51
CA LEU A 48 27.97 -5.36 -6.31
C LEU A 48 27.41 -3.93 -6.37
N TRP A 49 28.20 -2.97 -6.85
CA TRP A 49 27.76 -1.57 -6.97
C TRP A 49 26.59 -1.42 -7.96
N ALA A 50 26.59 -2.17 -9.07
CA ALA A 50 25.54 -2.10 -10.08
C ALA A 50 24.26 -2.76 -9.58
N VAL A 51 24.40 -3.89 -8.88
CA VAL A 51 23.31 -4.55 -8.16
C VAL A 51 22.67 -3.59 -7.14
N ALA A 52 23.49 -2.96 -6.30
CA ALA A 52 23.02 -2.00 -5.30
C ALA A 52 22.33 -0.79 -5.96
N ALA A 53 22.87 -0.26 -7.06
CA ALA A 53 22.29 0.87 -7.78
C ALA A 53 20.91 0.53 -8.39
N VAL A 54 20.78 -0.65 -9.01
CA VAL A 54 19.51 -1.11 -9.59
C VAL A 54 18.48 -1.37 -8.49
N LEU A 55 18.85 -2.07 -7.41
CA LEU A 55 17.97 -2.29 -6.27
C LEU A 55 17.56 -0.96 -5.61
N PHE A 56 18.46 0.02 -5.56
CA PHE A 56 18.14 1.35 -5.07
C PHE A 56 17.11 2.04 -5.95
N ALA A 57 17.31 2.07 -7.27
CA ALA A 57 16.37 2.68 -8.20
C ALA A 57 14.98 2.03 -8.13
N ILE A 58 14.92 0.69 -8.12
CA ILE A 58 13.66 -0.05 -8.00
C ILE A 58 12.99 0.21 -6.66
N GLY A 59 13.75 0.11 -5.56
CA GLY A 59 13.26 0.38 -4.22
C GLY A 59 12.71 1.79 -4.09
N MET A 60 13.37 2.77 -4.71
CA MET A 60 12.86 4.14 -4.75
C MET A 60 11.54 4.26 -5.50
N VAL A 61 11.40 3.63 -6.68
CA VAL A 61 10.13 3.63 -7.41
C VAL A 61 9.03 2.96 -6.57
N MET A 62 9.32 1.81 -5.96
CA MET A 62 8.37 1.10 -5.11
C MET A 62 7.93 1.95 -3.92
N PHE A 63 8.85 2.63 -3.24
CA PHE A 63 8.50 3.53 -2.14
C PHE A 63 7.75 4.77 -2.57
N LEU A 64 7.84 5.21 -3.83
CA LEU A 64 7.06 6.36 -4.30
C LEU A 64 5.64 5.98 -4.72
N LEU A 65 5.35 4.68 -4.88
CA LEU A 65 4.04 4.18 -5.27
C LEU A 65 3.20 3.79 -4.03
N PRO A 66 2.07 4.49 -3.75
CA PRO A 66 1.26 4.23 -2.56
C PRO A 66 0.80 2.78 -2.35
N PRO A 67 0.38 2.00 -3.39
CA PRO A 67 -0.16 0.67 -3.18
C PRO A 67 0.93 -0.40 -3.01
N VAL A 68 2.21 -0.04 -3.11
CA VAL A 68 3.31 -1.01 -3.16
C VAL A 68 3.90 -1.21 -1.77
N PRO A 69 3.87 -2.44 -1.22
CA PRO A 69 4.51 -2.72 0.06
C PRO A 69 6.03 -2.66 -0.08
N GLY A 70 6.69 -2.11 0.95
CA GLY A 70 8.16 -2.03 1.03
C GLY A 70 8.87 -3.32 1.45
N LEU A 71 8.17 -4.27 2.06
CA LEU A 71 8.76 -5.51 2.57
C LEU A 71 9.47 -6.34 1.47
N PRO A 72 8.86 -6.54 0.28
CA PRO A 72 9.50 -7.22 -0.84
C PRO A 72 10.92 -6.79 -1.17
N ILE A 73 11.21 -5.48 -1.18
CA ILE A 73 12.54 -4.99 -1.56
C ILE A 73 13.59 -5.27 -0.48
N TYR A 74 13.19 -5.35 0.79
CA TYR A 74 14.08 -5.73 1.89
C TYR A 74 14.45 -7.21 1.84
N ILE A 75 13.46 -8.08 1.59
CA ILE A 75 13.71 -9.53 1.39
C ILE A 75 14.66 -9.71 0.21
N MET A 76 14.37 -9.04 -0.92
CA MET A 76 15.19 -9.07 -2.12
C MET A 76 16.63 -8.59 -1.85
N SER A 77 16.79 -7.51 -1.08
CA SER A 77 18.11 -7.01 -0.65
C SER A 77 18.86 -8.07 0.15
N GLY A 78 18.20 -8.73 1.10
CA GLY A 78 18.77 -9.84 1.88
C GLY A 78 19.19 -11.05 1.04
N ILE A 79 18.57 -11.28 -0.11
CA ILE A 79 18.94 -12.36 -1.03
C ILE A 79 20.11 -11.90 -1.93
N VAL A 80 19.91 -10.86 -2.73
CA VAL A 80 20.84 -10.53 -3.82
C VAL A 80 22.12 -9.85 -3.33
N ILE A 81 22.03 -8.96 -2.33
CA ILE A 81 23.24 -8.30 -1.79
C ILE A 81 24.09 -9.32 -1.04
N VAL A 82 23.47 -10.16 -0.20
CA VAL A 82 24.20 -11.19 0.55
C VAL A 82 24.86 -12.19 -0.39
N GLN A 83 24.12 -12.65 -1.41
CA GLN A 83 24.67 -13.54 -2.43
C GLN A 83 25.91 -12.94 -3.10
N ARG A 84 25.86 -11.66 -3.47
CA ARG A 84 26.97 -11.01 -4.17
C ARG A 84 28.16 -10.75 -3.25
N CYS A 85 27.93 -10.37 -2.00
CA CYS A 85 28.97 -10.21 -0.99
C CYS A 85 29.71 -11.53 -0.72
N GLU A 86 28.98 -12.66 -0.57
CA GLU A 86 29.62 -13.98 -0.40
C GLU A 86 30.44 -14.39 -1.63
N GLN A 87 29.99 -14.07 -2.85
CA GLN A 87 30.78 -14.31 -4.07
C GLN A 87 32.08 -13.49 -4.13
N LEU A 88 32.13 -12.34 -3.45
CA LEU A 88 33.34 -11.54 -3.28
C LEU A 88 34.23 -12.03 -2.13
N GLY A 89 33.87 -13.15 -1.49
CA GLY A 89 34.61 -13.75 -0.39
C GLY A 89 34.31 -13.15 0.98
N LEU A 90 33.28 -12.31 1.12
CA LEU A 90 32.85 -11.79 2.43
C LEU A 90 32.14 -12.87 3.24
N SER A 91 32.28 -12.82 4.56
CA SER A 91 31.58 -13.73 5.46
C SER A 91 30.06 -13.48 5.44
N PHE A 92 29.29 -14.53 5.71
CA PHE A 92 27.82 -14.44 5.74
C PHE A 92 27.30 -13.37 6.73
N PRO A 93 27.78 -13.28 8.00
CA PRO A 93 27.33 -12.24 8.92
C PRO A 93 27.64 -10.81 8.44
N LEU A 94 28.83 -10.59 7.86
CA LEU A 94 29.20 -9.29 7.31
C LEU A 94 28.32 -8.93 6.09
N SER A 95 28.03 -9.92 5.26
CA SER A 95 27.12 -9.77 4.11
C SER A 95 25.72 -9.37 4.54
N CYS A 96 25.18 -10.01 5.59
CA CYS A 96 23.89 -9.64 6.20
C CYS A 96 23.91 -8.21 6.74
N MET A 97 24.95 -7.82 7.47
CA MET A 97 25.08 -6.45 8.00
C MET A 97 25.06 -5.41 6.88
N LEU A 98 25.79 -5.64 5.78
CA LEU A 98 25.80 -4.74 4.63
C LEU A 98 24.41 -4.65 3.96
N ALA A 99 23.70 -5.77 3.83
CA ALA A 99 22.34 -5.77 3.31
C ALA A 99 21.37 -4.97 4.20
N VAL A 100 21.47 -5.11 5.53
CA VAL A 100 20.66 -4.34 6.49
C VAL A 100 20.96 -2.85 6.40
N LEU A 101 22.24 -2.46 6.36
CA LEU A 101 22.65 -1.07 6.21
C LEU A 101 22.17 -0.47 4.88
N PHE A 102 22.27 -1.22 3.79
CA PHE A 102 21.73 -0.82 2.49
C PHE A 102 20.22 -0.61 2.57
N SER A 103 19.46 -1.55 3.14
CA SER A 103 18.00 -1.43 3.25
C SER A 103 17.57 -0.29 4.17
N LEU A 104 18.30 -0.02 5.25
CA LEU A 104 18.07 1.15 6.11
C LEU A 104 18.32 2.45 5.34
N PHE A 105 19.43 2.54 4.59
CA PHE A 105 19.73 3.69 3.75
C PHE A 105 18.63 3.92 2.70
N LEU A 106 18.22 2.85 2.01
CA LEU A 106 17.14 2.86 1.02
C LEU A 106 15.83 3.39 1.62
N LYS A 107 15.48 2.93 2.83
CA LYS A 107 14.31 3.40 3.58
C LYS A 107 14.38 4.89 3.89
N LEU A 108 15.51 5.37 4.44
CA LEU A 108 15.68 6.78 4.78
C LEU A 108 15.66 7.68 3.54
N ALA A 109 16.26 7.23 2.42
CA ALA A 109 16.15 7.92 1.14
C ALA A 109 14.70 7.97 0.64
N GLY A 110 13.95 6.87 0.81
CA GLY A 110 12.50 6.79 0.61
C GLY A 110 11.74 7.90 1.32
N VAL A 111 11.99 8.05 2.62
CA VAL A 111 11.36 9.10 3.46
C VAL A 111 11.66 10.50 2.91
N VAL A 112 12.92 10.81 2.56
CA VAL A 112 13.28 12.12 1.99
C VAL A 112 12.51 12.38 0.69
N MET A 113 12.47 11.42 -0.21
CA MET A 113 11.82 11.58 -1.52
C MET A 113 10.30 11.65 -1.40
N GLN A 114 9.68 10.88 -0.51
CA GLN A 114 8.25 10.97 -0.21
C GLN A 114 7.92 12.34 0.41
N GLN A 115 8.70 12.78 1.39
CA GLN A 115 8.47 14.05 2.09
C GLN A 115 8.70 15.26 1.19
N LYS A 116 9.85 15.35 0.51
CA LYS A 116 10.23 16.54 -0.29
C LYS A 116 9.95 16.41 -1.78
N GLY A 117 9.92 15.21 -2.34
CA GLY A 117 9.57 14.98 -3.74
C GLY A 117 8.08 14.91 -4.01
N ILE A 118 7.25 14.55 -3.01
CA ILE A 118 5.80 14.45 -3.14
C ILE A 118 5.10 15.39 -2.15
N GLY A 119 5.31 15.20 -0.85
CA GLY A 119 4.55 15.88 0.20
C GLY A 119 4.63 17.41 0.12
N ALA A 120 5.84 17.97 0.16
CA ALA A 120 6.04 19.42 0.14
C ALA A 120 5.50 20.11 -1.13
N PRO A 121 5.70 19.58 -2.36
CA PRO A 121 5.04 20.10 -3.57
C PRO A 121 3.52 20.15 -3.48
N PHE A 122 2.89 19.24 -2.74
CA PHE A 122 1.43 19.19 -2.57
C PHE A 122 0.91 19.94 -1.35
N ALA A 123 1.78 20.54 -0.53
CA ALA A 123 1.37 21.23 0.71
C ALA A 123 0.41 22.40 0.47
N GLY A 124 0.48 23.07 -0.68
CA GLY A 124 -0.45 24.15 -1.04
C GLY A 124 -1.78 23.70 -1.66
N SER A 125 -1.97 22.40 -1.92
CA SER A 125 -3.16 21.90 -2.64
C SER A 125 -4.31 21.61 -1.68
N VAL A 126 -5.38 22.41 -1.78
CA VAL A 126 -6.65 22.18 -1.04
C VAL A 126 -7.21 20.79 -1.30
N ALA A 127 -7.16 20.32 -2.55
CA ALA A 127 -7.66 19.00 -2.91
C ALA A 127 -6.90 17.86 -2.20
N VAL A 128 -5.57 17.96 -2.13
CA VAL A 128 -4.74 16.98 -1.41
C VAL A 128 -4.98 17.06 0.09
N LYS A 129 -5.00 18.27 0.66
CA LYS A 129 -5.30 18.50 2.08
C LYS A 129 -6.67 17.98 2.50
N LYS A 130 -7.68 18.15 1.65
CA LYS A 130 -9.01 17.53 1.79
C LYS A 130 -8.92 16.01 1.77
N ALA A 131 -8.19 15.43 0.81
CA ALA A 131 -8.06 13.98 0.66
C ALA A 131 -7.34 13.31 1.85
N VAL A 132 -6.33 13.96 2.43
CA VAL A 132 -5.63 13.47 3.64
C VAL A 132 -6.33 13.89 4.95
N ALA A 133 -7.47 14.59 4.84
CA ALA A 133 -8.32 14.96 5.96
C ALA A 133 -7.62 15.76 7.07
N ILE A 134 -6.81 16.78 6.70
CA ILE A 134 -6.05 17.59 7.66
C ILE A 134 -6.90 18.29 8.74
N HIS A 135 -8.17 18.54 8.45
CA HIS A 135 -9.11 19.19 9.35
C HIS A 135 -9.59 18.27 10.49
N THR A 136 -9.37 16.96 10.38
CA THR A 136 -9.88 16.00 11.36
C THR A 136 -9.03 15.98 12.63
N PRO A 137 -9.63 15.76 13.83
CA PRO A 137 -8.88 15.72 15.08
C PRO A 137 -7.70 14.75 15.10
N PRO A 138 -7.80 13.49 14.60
CA PRO A 138 -6.66 12.58 14.58
C PRO A 138 -5.48 13.11 13.76
N MET A 139 -5.76 13.80 12.65
CA MET A 139 -4.71 14.36 11.80
C MET A 139 -4.03 15.56 12.45
N LYS A 140 -4.81 16.40 13.15
CA LYS A 140 -4.29 17.49 13.99
C LYS A 140 -3.42 16.97 15.14
N ALA A 141 -3.81 15.86 15.77
CA ALA A 141 -2.99 15.19 16.78
C ALA A 141 -1.66 14.65 16.22
N ILE A 142 -1.70 14.02 15.03
CA ILE A 142 -0.48 13.57 14.34
C ILE A 142 0.43 14.78 14.04
N LYS A 143 -0.12 15.87 13.50
CA LYS A 143 0.62 17.11 13.24
C LYS A 143 1.27 17.64 14.52
N HIS A 144 0.52 17.69 15.61
CA HIS A 144 1.01 18.14 16.91
C HIS A 144 2.21 17.31 17.39
N ILE A 145 2.09 15.97 17.39
CA ILE A 145 3.14 15.03 17.82
C ILE A 145 4.40 15.20 16.97
N LEU A 146 4.24 15.24 15.64
CA LEU A 146 5.36 15.28 14.72
C LEU A 146 6.06 16.65 14.68
N SER A 147 5.36 17.72 15.05
CA SER A 147 5.88 19.10 15.10
C SER A 147 6.72 19.39 16.34
N GLN A 148 6.56 18.62 17.43
CA GLN A 148 7.31 18.82 18.68
C GLN A 148 8.83 18.84 18.46
N ASP A 149 9.57 19.70 19.15
CA ASP A 149 11.03 19.66 19.05
C ASP A 149 11.63 18.38 19.65
N GLY A 150 12.67 17.85 18.99
CA GLY A 150 13.39 16.66 19.45
C GLY A 150 12.76 15.33 19.03
N LEU A 151 13.23 14.26 19.69
CA LEU A 151 12.84 12.87 19.44
C LEU A 151 12.01 12.33 20.61
N THR A 152 10.72 12.64 20.61
CA THR A 152 9.79 12.07 21.58
C THR A 152 9.44 10.63 21.21
N THR A 153 9.07 9.83 22.20
CA THR A 153 8.58 8.45 21.99
C THR A 153 7.33 8.43 21.11
N ALA A 154 6.43 9.40 21.31
CA ALA A 154 5.25 9.60 20.46
C ALA A 154 5.62 9.83 18.99
N LYS A 155 6.60 10.69 18.72
CA LYS A 155 7.07 10.97 17.36
C LYS A 155 7.66 9.72 16.70
N VAL A 156 8.53 9.00 17.41
CA VAL A 156 9.12 7.75 16.91
C VAL A 156 8.02 6.71 16.62
N ALA A 157 7.05 6.57 17.52
CA ALA A 157 5.94 5.65 17.36
C ALA A 157 5.11 5.97 16.11
N VAL A 158 4.73 7.24 15.89
CA VAL A 158 3.99 7.65 14.70
C VAL A 158 4.81 7.43 13.41
N LEU A 159 6.10 7.77 13.41
CA LEU A 159 6.96 7.63 12.23
C LEU A 159 7.27 6.18 11.86
N CYS A 160 7.41 5.30 12.85
CA CYS A 160 7.76 3.89 12.63
C CYS A 160 6.53 2.96 12.58
N GLY A 161 5.42 3.36 13.20
CA GLY A 161 4.16 2.62 13.23
C GLY A 161 3.16 3.04 12.16
N GLY A 162 3.26 4.26 11.64
CA GLY A 162 2.41 4.68 10.53
C GLY A 162 2.73 3.93 9.22
N PRO A 163 1.77 3.77 8.31
CA PRO A 163 2.06 3.20 7.00
C PRO A 163 3.05 4.10 6.25
N ASP A 164 4.11 3.50 5.72
CA ASP A 164 5.30 4.23 5.23
C ASP A 164 4.99 5.41 4.30
N TRP A 165 4.39 5.11 3.15
CA TRP A 165 4.09 6.11 2.12
C TRP A 165 3.23 7.27 2.66
N PRO A 166 2.04 7.02 3.25
CA PRO A 166 1.19 8.13 3.70
C PRO A 166 1.83 8.91 4.84
N THR A 167 2.56 8.26 5.77
CA THR A 167 3.22 8.98 6.87
C THR A 167 4.30 9.92 6.36
N SER A 168 5.21 9.45 5.50
CA SER A 168 6.30 10.29 4.98
C SER A 168 5.81 11.40 4.07
N VAL A 169 4.83 11.13 3.19
CA VAL A 169 4.22 12.17 2.35
C VAL A 169 3.50 13.21 3.20
N LEU A 170 2.73 12.78 4.21
CA LEU A 170 2.05 13.68 5.15
C LEU A 170 3.03 14.61 5.84
N THR A 171 4.19 14.13 6.28
CA THR A 171 5.22 14.99 6.92
C THR A 171 5.70 16.11 5.99
N GLY A 172 5.58 15.93 4.68
CA GLY A 172 5.87 16.96 3.68
C GLY A 172 4.72 17.93 3.48
N ILE A 173 3.48 17.41 3.46
CA ILE A 173 2.25 18.24 3.39
C ILE A 173 2.16 19.18 4.60
N LEU A 174 2.57 18.70 5.78
CA LEU A 174 2.61 19.45 7.03
C LEU A 174 3.87 20.34 7.18
N ASP A 175 4.73 20.38 6.15
CA ASP A 175 6.01 21.11 6.12
C ASP A 175 6.94 20.89 7.33
N LEU A 176 7.10 19.63 7.73
CA LEU A 176 7.94 19.26 8.86
C LEU A 176 9.44 19.23 8.48
N ARG A 177 10.31 19.38 9.48
CA ARG A 177 11.77 19.30 9.30
C ARG A 177 12.23 17.88 9.00
N VAL A 178 12.79 17.68 7.79
CA VAL A 178 13.28 16.38 7.30
C VAL A 178 14.26 15.72 8.26
N SER A 179 15.19 16.48 8.85
CA SER A 179 16.19 15.94 9.77
C SER A 179 15.58 15.25 10.99
N GLN A 180 14.52 15.82 11.56
CA GLN A 180 13.81 15.21 12.68
C GLN A 180 12.99 13.99 12.24
N MET A 181 12.42 14.01 11.04
CA MET A 181 11.69 12.86 10.51
C MET A 181 12.64 11.68 10.26
N LEU A 182 13.80 11.92 9.65
CA LEU A 182 14.80 10.87 9.43
C LEU A 182 15.32 10.28 10.74
N LEU A 183 15.67 11.13 11.71
CA LEU A 183 16.13 10.67 13.02
C LEU A 183 15.04 9.89 13.76
N GLY A 184 13.79 10.34 13.69
CA GLY A 184 12.64 9.64 14.30
C GLY A 184 12.29 8.32 13.60
N THR A 185 12.66 8.15 12.33
CA THR A 185 12.50 6.90 11.58
C THR A 185 13.64 5.91 11.78
N LEU A 186 14.82 6.31 12.29
CA LEU A 186 15.95 5.38 12.49
C LEU A 186 15.61 4.08 13.24
N PRO A 187 14.75 4.09 14.29
CA PRO A 187 14.34 2.86 14.98
C PRO A 187 13.61 1.84 14.10
N VAL A 188 13.18 2.19 12.88
CA VAL A 188 12.64 1.26 11.88
C VAL A 188 13.63 0.15 11.52
N VAL A 189 14.93 0.31 11.82
CA VAL A 189 15.92 -0.77 11.70
C VAL A 189 15.50 -2.04 12.46
N LEU A 190 14.74 -1.92 13.55
CA LEU A 190 14.18 -3.05 14.30
C LEU A 190 13.16 -3.86 13.49
N LEU A 191 12.56 -3.26 12.47
CA LEU A 191 11.69 -3.91 11.49
C LEU A 191 12.47 -4.34 10.24
N VAL A 192 13.35 -3.48 9.71
CA VAL A 192 14.10 -3.76 8.47
C VAL A 192 15.07 -4.93 8.66
N CYS A 193 15.80 -4.97 9.78
CA CYS A 193 16.79 -5.99 10.07
C CYS A 193 16.21 -7.42 9.98
N PRO A 194 15.15 -7.78 10.71
CA PRO A 194 14.60 -9.12 10.62
C PRO A 194 14.04 -9.46 9.22
N VAL A 195 13.43 -8.53 8.49
CA VAL A 195 12.96 -8.80 7.11
C VAL A 195 14.14 -9.13 6.16
N VAL A 196 15.22 -8.35 6.23
CA VAL A 196 16.44 -8.61 5.43
C VAL A 196 17.08 -9.94 5.82
N LEU A 197 17.17 -10.23 7.12
CA LEU A 197 17.73 -11.50 7.62
C LEU A 197 16.90 -12.70 7.18
N SER A 198 15.57 -12.59 7.10
CA SER A 198 14.73 -13.64 6.53
C SER A 198 15.12 -13.96 5.09
N GLY A 199 15.29 -12.95 4.24
CA GLY A 199 15.78 -13.14 2.87
C GLY A 199 17.15 -13.82 2.82
N ALA A 200 18.08 -13.39 3.67
CA ALA A 200 19.43 -13.95 3.75
C ALA A 200 19.45 -15.43 4.22
N PHE A 201 18.64 -15.77 5.22
CA PHE A 201 18.52 -17.14 5.72
C PHE A 201 17.83 -18.05 4.70
N ASN A 202 16.81 -17.56 3.98
CA ASN A 202 16.20 -18.30 2.87
C ASN A 202 17.22 -18.59 1.75
N LEU A 203 18.04 -17.61 1.38
CA LEU A 203 19.15 -17.84 0.43
C LEU A 203 20.11 -18.92 0.94
N LYS A 204 20.49 -18.88 2.22
CA LYS A 204 21.43 -19.84 2.80
C LYS A 204 20.85 -21.26 2.82
N SER A 205 19.58 -21.40 3.15
CA SER A 205 18.83 -22.67 3.09
C SER A 205 18.78 -23.23 1.66
N ALA A 206 18.48 -22.37 0.68
CA ALA A 206 18.42 -22.77 -0.73
C ALA A 206 19.79 -23.25 -1.27
N LYS A 207 20.89 -22.55 -0.92
CA LYS A 207 22.25 -22.98 -1.30
C LYS A 207 22.60 -24.35 -0.74
N LEU A 208 22.35 -24.57 0.56
CA LEU A 208 22.66 -25.85 1.22
C LEU A 208 21.89 -27.02 0.62
N THR A 209 20.61 -26.80 0.28
CA THR A 209 19.77 -27.82 -0.39
C THR A 209 20.26 -28.14 -1.80
N ALA A 210 20.81 -27.15 -2.52
CA ALA A 210 21.28 -27.33 -3.90
C ALA A 210 22.69 -27.95 -3.99
N GLU A 211 23.57 -27.66 -3.02
CA GLU A 211 24.98 -28.05 -3.06
C GLU A 211 25.24 -29.44 -2.44
N SER A 212 24.34 -29.96 -1.60
CA SER A 212 24.55 -31.22 -0.91
C SER A 212 23.26 -31.98 -0.61
N SER A 213 23.29 -33.30 -0.86
CA SER A 213 22.25 -34.25 -0.45
C SER A 213 22.52 -34.89 0.91
N ASP A 214 23.56 -34.43 1.62
CA ASP A 214 23.95 -34.95 2.93
C ASP A 214 22.91 -34.59 4.01
N GLU A 215 22.65 -35.52 4.93
CA GLU A 215 21.63 -35.36 5.97
C GLU A 215 21.93 -34.18 6.89
N ASP A 216 23.20 -33.95 7.21
CA ASP A 216 23.66 -32.81 8.03
C ASP A 216 23.52 -31.47 7.30
N ALA A 217 23.69 -31.45 5.97
CA ALA A 217 23.46 -30.27 5.16
C ALA A 217 21.96 -29.92 5.10
N LEU A 218 21.11 -30.94 4.93
CA LEU A 218 19.66 -30.79 4.92
C LEU A 218 19.12 -30.37 6.30
N ALA A 219 19.70 -30.88 7.40
CA ALA A 219 19.36 -30.44 8.75
C ALA A 219 19.68 -28.96 8.97
N ARG A 220 20.86 -28.50 8.51
CA ARG A 220 21.22 -27.07 8.54
C ARG A 220 20.33 -26.21 7.64
N ALA A 221 19.94 -26.70 6.47
CA ALA A 221 19.00 -26.00 5.59
C ALA A 221 17.64 -25.78 6.30
N ARG A 222 17.09 -26.84 6.92
CA ARG A 222 15.86 -26.74 7.73
C ARG A 222 15.98 -25.71 8.86
N TRP A 223 17.12 -25.68 9.55
CA TRP A 223 17.38 -24.69 10.59
C TRP A 223 17.33 -23.25 10.08
N TYR A 224 17.96 -22.96 8.92
CA TYR A 224 17.89 -21.64 8.30
C TYR A 224 16.48 -21.26 7.85
N THR A 225 15.70 -22.22 7.33
CA THR A 225 14.29 -22.00 7.00
C THR A 225 13.48 -21.61 8.25
N SER A 226 13.66 -22.31 9.37
CA SER A 226 13.01 -21.95 10.64
C SER A 226 13.42 -20.56 11.12
N LEU A 227 14.72 -20.23 11.04
CA LEU A 227 15.22 -18.92 11.44
C LEU A 227 14.64 -17.80 10.57
N SER A 228 14.48 -18.03 9.26
CA SER A 228 13.81 -17.12 8.35
C SER A 228 12.37 -16.84 8.77
N SER A 229 11.60 -17.88 9.08
CA SER A 229 10.21 -17.75 9.55
C SER A 229 10.12 -16.98 10.87
N VAL A 230 11.03 -17.23 11.81
CA VAL A 230 11.11 -16.50 13.09
C VAL A 230 11.39 -15.02 12.85
N MET A 231 12.31 -14.68 11.94
CA MET A 231 12.59 -13.29 11.61
C MET A 231 11.39 -12.58 10.98
N MET A 232 10.66 -13.24 10.07
CA MET A 232 9.42 -12.67 9.53
C MET A 232 8.36 -12.45 10.61
N MET A 233 8.18 -13.42 11.50
CA MET A 233 7.26 -13.29 12.63
C MET A 233 7.65 -12.13 13.56
N LEU A 234 8.95 -12.00 13.88
CA LEU A 234 9.46 -10.89 14.69
C LEU A 234 9.18 -9.54 14.04
N SER A 235 9.38 -9.44 12.73
CA SER A 235 9.08 -8.22 11.95
C SER A 235 7.60 -7.83 12.07
N SER A 236 6.71 -8.80 11.97
CA SER A 236 5.26 -8.59 12.10
C SER A 236 4.87 -8.13 13.52
N VAL A 237 5.46 -8.73 14.56
CA VAL A 237 5.23 -8.32 15.95
C VAL A 237 5.71 -6.88 16.19
N VAL A 238 6.90 -6.53 15.69
CA VAL A 238 7.44 -5.17 15.80
C VAL A 238 6.53 -4.17 15.07
N LEU A 239 6.09 -4.48 13.84
CA LEU A 239 5.19 -3.62 13.08
C LEU A 239 3.87 -3.36 13.82
N VAL A 240 3.20 -4.43 14.27
CA VAL A 240 1.93 -4.31 15.01
C VAL A 240 2.12 -3.56 16.33
N GLY A 241 3.20 -3.84 17.05
CA GLY A 241 3.52 -3.14 18.30
C GLY A 241 3.72 -1.64 18.10
N LEU A 242 4.44 -1.25 17.04
CA LEU A 242 4.64 0.16 16.70
C LEU A 242 3.33 0.83 16.26
N MET A 243 2.49 0.15 15.48
CA MET A 243 1.15 0.65 15.09
C MET A 243 0.26 0.92 16.30
N LEU A 244 0.20 -0.03 17.25
CA LEU A 244 -0.59 0.13 18.48
C LEU A 244 -0.05 1.27 19.35
N THR A 245 1.27 1.37 19.47
CA THR A 245 1.93 2.44 20.23
C THR A 245 1.65 3.81 19.60
N ALA A 246 1.68 3.92 18.26
CA ALA A 246 1.31 5.14 17.55
C ALA A 246 -0.14 5.54 17.82
N GLY A 247 -1.08 4.58 17.74
CA GLY A 247 -2.49 4.80 18.04
C GLY A 247 -2.72 5.26 19.48
N TYR A 248 -2.00 4.67 20.44
CA TYR A 248 -2.04 5.07 21.85
C TYR A 248 -1.64 6.54 22.04
N PHE A 249 -0.52 6.97 21.46
CA PHE A 249 -0.06 8.37 21.60
C PHE A 249 -0.95 9.37 20.87
N ILE A 250 -1.54 8.98 19.73
CA ILE A 250 -2.54 9.82 19.04
C ILE A 250 -3.77 10.00 19.95
N GLU A 251 -4.29 8.92 20.53
CA GLU A 251 -5.44 8.98 21.44
C GLU A 251 -5.12 9.77 22.71
N GLU A 252 -3.92 9.61 23.28
CA GLU A 252 -3.48 10.37 24.44
C GLU A 252 -3.52 11.88 24.18
N VAL A 253 -3.02 12.32 23.02
CA VAL A 253 -3.08 13.74 22.61
C VAL A 253 -4.52 14.20 22.40
N LEU A 254 -5.37 13.38 21.78
CA LEU A 254 -6.79 13.71 21.59
C LEU A 254 -7.52 13.89 22.93
N GLN A 255 -7.22 13.05 23.93
CA GLN A 255 -7.80 13.17 25.26
C GLN A 255 -7.24 14.38 26.01
N GLN A 256 -5.94 14.65 25.88
CA GLN A 256 -5.28 15.79 26.52
C GLN A 256 -5.86 17.13 26.04
N PHE A 257 -6.07 17.28 24.73
CA PHE A 257 -6.55 18.52 24.10
C PHE A 257 -8.04 18.49 23.72
N LYS A 258 -8.82 17.61 24.36
CA LYS A 258 -10.23 17.39 24.00
C LYS A 258 -11.05 18.69 24.02
N ARG A 259 -10.82 19.54 25.02
CA ARG A 259 -11.57 20.80 25.18
C ARG A 259 -11.24 21.80 24.07
N GLU A 260 -9.97 21.92 23.71
CA GLU A 260 -9.49 22.81 22.65
C GLU A 260 -9.95 22.31 21.27
N ILE A 261 -9.99 20.99 21.08
CA ILE A 261 -10.54 20.36 19.86
C ILE A 261 -12.04 20.66 19.73
N GLU A 262 -12.81 20.53 20.82
CA GLU A 262 -14.25 20.84 20.84
C GLU A 262 -14.55 22.32 20.55
N GLN A 263 -13.60 23.22 20.86
CA GLN A 263 -13.69 24.65 20.54
C GLN A 263 -13.41 24.95 19.06
N GLY A 264 -12.73 24.05 18.33
CA GLY A 264 -12.55 24.12 16.87
C GLY A 264 -11.24 24.76 16.39
N ASP A 265 -10.55 25.55 17.23
CA ASP A 265 -9.39 26.35 16.81
C ASP A 265 -8.02 25.67 17.03
N TRP A 266 -7.98 24.47 17.62
CA TRP A 266 -6.73 23.77 17.91
C TRP A 266 -6.05 23.24 16.64
N GLU A 267 -4.73 23.52 16.49
CA GLU A 267 -3.86 23.05 15.39
C GLU A 267 -4.40 23.31 13.97
N ALA A 268 -5.29 24.30 13.82
CA ALA A 268 -5.96 24.59 12.56
C ALA A 268 -4.96 24.90 11.43
N ASP A 269 -5.21 24.34 10.25
CA ASP A 269 -4.38 24.62 9.07
C ASP A 269 -4.84 25.93 8.41
N PRO A 270 -3.91 26.75 7.86
CA PRO A 270 -4.29 27.99 7.18
C PRO A 270 -5.31 27.80 6.04
N GLN A 271 -5.33 26.65 5.38
CA GLN A 271 -6.27 26.32 4.30
C GLN A 271 -7.46 25.49 4.78
N GLU A 272 -7.66 25.32 6.09
CA GLU A 272 -8.74 24.49 6.62
C GLU A 272 -10.12 25.00 6.21
N ALA A 273 -10.34 26.33 6.21
CA ALA A 273 -11.58 26.92 5.74
C ALA A 273 -11.86 26.62 4.26
N GLU A 274 -10.84 26.72 3.39
CA GLU A 274 -10.95 26.38 1.96
C GLU A 274 -11.25 24.88 1.75
N VAL A 275 -10.67 24.02 2.60
CA VAL A 275 -10.94 22.57 2.59
C VAL A 275 -12.40 22.30 2.95
N LEU A 276 -12.92 22.93 4.00
CA LEU A 276 -14.30 22.78 4.44
C LEU A 276 -15.28 23.29 3.36
N GLU A 277 -15.03 24.46 2.78
CA GLU A 277 -15.84 24.98 1.67
C GLU A 277 -15.81 24.03 0.46
N SER A 278 -14.64 23.47 0.12
CA SER A 278 -14.53 22.49 -0.96
C SER A 278 -15.32 21.21 -0.66
N MET A 279 -15.40 20.79 0.61
CA MET A 279 -16.23 19.64 1.01
C MET A 279 -17.72 19.94 0.88
N GLU A 280 -18.16 21.14 1.25
CA GLU A 280 -19.56 21.56 1.07
C GLU A 280 -19.96 21.56 -0.41
N ARG A 281 -19.08 22.04 -1.29
CA ARG A 281 -19.28 22.00 -2.76
C ARG A 281 -19.38 20.55 -3.26
N ASP A 282 -18.49 19.67 -2.83
CA ASP A 282 -18.54 18.24 -3.19
C ASP A 282 -19.82 17.56 -2.70
N GLU A 283 -20.28 17.91 -1.49
CA GLU A 283 -21.52 17.39 -0.92
C GLU A 283 -22.75 17.87 -1.73
N ALA A 284 -22.77 19.12 -2.19
CA ALA A 284 -23.82 19.65 -3.06
C ALA A 284 -23.87 18.89 -4.41
N VAL A 285 -22.71 18.63 -5.01
CA VAL A 285 -22.60 17.82 -6.24
C VAL A 285 -23.02 16.37 -5.98
N ALA A 286 -22.63 15.79 -4.84
CA ALA A 286 -23.01 14.44 -4.45
C ALA A 286 -24.53 14.31 -4.26
N LYS A 287 -25.18 15.29 -3.61
CA LYS A 287 -26.65 15.37 -3.46
C LYS A 287 -27.35 15.40 -4.81
N ARG A 288 -26.85 16.20 -5.77
CA ARG A 288 -27.37 16.25 -7.15
C ARG A 288 -27.23 14.89 -7.84
N ASN A 289 -26.04 14.30 -7.79
CA ASN A 289 -25.79 12.97 -8.36
C ASN A 289 -26.67 11.88 -7.71
N GLU A 290 -26.97 12.01 -6.43
CA GLU A 290 -27.87 11.12 -5.72
C GLU A 290 -29.31 11.23 -6.23
N GLN A 291 -29.81 12.44 -6.51
CA GLN A 291 -31.14 12.65 -7.08
C GLN A 291 -31.28 11.98 -8.45
N ILE A 292 -30.29 12.12 -9.32
CA ILE A 292 -30.25 11.49 -10.65
C ILE A 292 -30.22 9.96 -10.51
N SER A 293 -29.41 9.45 -9.58
CA SER A 293 -29.19 8.01 -9.38
C SER A 293 -30.21 7.36 -8.44
N ARG A 294 -31.32 8.03 -8.11
CA ARG A 294 -32.43 7.43 -7.35
C ARG A 294 -32.94 6.20 -8.10
N TRP A 295 -33.17 5.13 -7.35
CA TRP A 295 -33.50 3.82 -7.92
C TRP A 295 -34.67 3.84 -8.92
N PRO A 296 -35.77 4.59 -8.72
CA PRO A 296 -36.84 4.68 -9.71
C PRO A 296 -36.38 5.22 -11.07
N ASN A 297 -35.46 6.18 -11.08
CA ASN A 297 -35.00 6.89 -12.28
C ASN A 297 -34.02 6.06 -13.12
N VAL A 298 -33.39 5.06 -12.52
CA VAL A 298 -32.43 4.19 -13.23
C VAL A 298 -33.19 3.24 -14.17
N PRO A 299 -32.83 3.15 -15.46
CA PRO A 299 -33.47 2.24 -16.40
C PRO A 299 -33.22 0.76 -16.02
N LEU A 300 -34.12 -0.12 -16.41
CA LEU A 300 -34.10 -1.54 -16.02
C LEU A 300 -32.81 -2.27 -16.44
N SER A 301 -32.30 -1.97 -17.64
CA SER A 301 -31.04 -2.53 -18.14
C SER A 301 -29.85 -2.20 -17.24
N LEU A 302 -29.76 -0.97 -16.74
CA LEU A 302 -28.70 -0.55 -15.82
C LEU A 302 -28.90 -1.09 -14.41
N LYS A 303 -30.16 -1.24 -13.96
CA LYS A 303 -30.45 -1.95 -12.70
C LYS A 303 -29.93 -3.38 -12.75
N ALA A 304 -30.22 -4.11 -13.83
CA ALA A 304 -29.71 -5.45 -14.06
C ALA A 304 -28.17 -5.46 -14.14
N ALA A 305 -27.57 -4.53 -14.89
CA ALA A 305 -26.12 -4.41 -14.98
C ALA A 305 -25.45 -4.17 -13.61
N LEU A 306 -26.04 -3.35 -12.73
CA LEU A 306 -25.50 -3.12 -11.38
C LEU A 306 -25.59 -4.36 -10.48
N TYR A 307 -26.69 -5.13 -10.55
CA TYR A 307 -26.79 -6.39 -9.83
C TYR A 307 -25.80 -7.43 -10.35
N ILE A 308 -25.72 -7.59 -11.68
CA ILE A 308 -24.77 -8.51 -12.32
C ILE A 308 -23.33 -8.11 -11.96
N GLY A 309 -22.98 -6.84 -12.11
CA GLY A 309 -21.64 -6.35 -11.77
C GLY A 309 -21.29 -6.58 -10.30
N SER A 310 -22.24 -6.35 -9.38
CA SER A 310 -22.03 -6.59 -7.95
C SER A 310 -21.86 -8.08 -7.65
N MET A 311 -22.68 -8.95 -8.24
CA MET A 311 -22.54 -10.41 -8.11
C MET A 311 -21.19 -10.90 -8.66
N LEU A 312 -20.77 -10.40 -9.83
CA LEU A 312 -19.47 -10.73 -10.41
C LEU A 312 -18.31 -10.25 -9.52
N SER A 313 -18.42 -9.07 -8.94
CA SER A 313 -17.40 -8.53 -8.02
C SER A 313 -17.32 -9.33 -6.73
N SER A 314 -18.46 -9.74 -6.17
CA SER A 314 -18.51 -10.65 -5.03
C SER A 314 -17.94 -12.03 -5.39
N LEU A 315 -18.20 -12.54 -6.58
CA LEU A 315 -17.62 -13.79 -7.07
C LEU A 315 -16.09 -13.69 -7.18
N VAL A 316 -15.55 -12.57 -7.70
CA VAL A 316 -14.11 -12.33 -7.77
C VAL A 316 -13.47 -12.38 -6.37
N ILE A 317 -14.04 -11.66 -5.39
CA ILE A 317 -13.55 -11.68 -4.02
C ILE A 317 -13.65 -13.09 -3.42
N HIS A 318 -14.77 -13.77 -3.63
CA HIS A 318 -14.97 -15.11 -3.11
C HIS A 318 -13.96 -16.10 -3.71
N MET A 319 -13.71 -16.05 -5.01
CA MET A 319 -12.69 -16.88 -5.66
C MET A 319 -11.29 -16.56 -5.15
N ALA A 320 -10.98 -15.29 -4.90
CA ALA A 320 -9.66 -14.87 -4.42
C ALA A 320 -9.39 -15.22 -2.94
N LEU A 321 -10.42 -15.27 -2.09
CA LEU A 321 -10.28 -15.56 -0.65
C LEU A 321 -10.59 -17.00 -0.28
N SER A 322 -11.31 -17.73 -1.13
CA SER A 322 -11.72 -19.10 -0.84
C SER A 322 -10.58 -20.08 -1.14
N PRO A 323 -10.21 -20.95 -0.19
CA PRO A 323 -9.16 -21.94 -0.38
C PRO A 323 -9.52 -23.01 -1.41
N PHE A 324 -10.79 -23.08 -1.84
CA PHE A 324 -11.24 -24.09 -2.81
C PHE A 324 -10.90 -23.76 -4.26
N PHE A 325 -10.77 -22.47 -4.60
CA PHE A 325 -10.64 -22.05 -6.00
C PHE A 325 -9.18 -21.82 -6.43
N GLU A 326 -8.27 -21.54 -5.49
CA GLU A 326 -6.83 -21.31 -5.72
C GLU A 326 -6.56 -20.62 -7.08
N PRO A 327 -7.07 -19.38 -7.29
CA PRO A 327 -7.05 -18.75 -8.61
C PRO A 327 -5.64 -18.42 -9.11
N PHE A 328 -4.70 -18.28 -8.19
CA PHE A 328 -3.31 -17.97 -8.47
C PHE A 328 -2.40 -18.90 -7.67
N GLU A 329 -1.32 -19.34 -8.30
CA GLU A 329 -0.26 -20.10 -7.64
C GLU A 329 0.43 -19.20 -6.59
N GLU A 330 0.72 -19.76 -5.41
CA GLU A 330 1.46 -19.03 -4.38
C GLU A 330 2.91 -18.81 -4.85
N PHE A 331 3.23 -17.57 -5.24
CA PHE A 331 4.56 -17.20 -5.69
C PHE A 331 5.21 -16.22 -4.72
N SER A 332 6.41 -16.59 -4.27
CA SER A 332 7.22 -15.82 -3.32
C SER A 332 8.44 -15.24 -4.03
N ILE A 333 9.00 -14.15 -3.49
CA ILE A 333 10.28 -13.57 -3.95
C ILE A 333 11.45 -14.55 -3.81
N THR A 334 11.29 -15.59 -2.99
CA THR A 334 12.27 -16.67 -2.83
C THR A 334 12.13 -17.79 -3.85
N ALA A 335 11.05 -17.82 -4.63
CA ALA A 335 10.80 -18.84 -5.65
C ALA A 335 11.49 -18.48 -6.98
N ARG A 336 11.59 -19.45 -7.90
CA ARG A 336 12.12 -19.24 -9.26
C ARG A 336 10.98 -19.32 -10.26
N ILE A 337 11.04 -18.49 -11.30
CA ILE A 337 10.02 -18.50 -12.38
C ILE A 337 10.03 -19.86 -13.11
N ALA A 338 11.18 -20.51 -13.20
CA ALA A 338 11.32 -21.84 -13.80
C ALA A 338 10.55 -22.94 -13.03
N ASP A 339 10.24 -22.73 -11.75
CA ASP A 339 9.50 -23.69 -10.93
C ASP A 339 7.98 -23.55 -11.13
N LEU A 340 7.50 -22.53 -11.85
CA LEU A 340 6.07 -22.35 -12.14
C LEU A 340 5.57 -23.35 -13.20
N PRO A 341 4.27 -23.69 -13.19
CA PRO A 341 3.66 -24.54 -14.22
C PRO A 341 3.95 -24.03 -15.64
N GLY A 342 4.61 -24.86 -16.45
CA GLY A 342 4.99 -24.50 -17.82
C GLY A 342 6.18 -23.54 -17.93
N GLY A 343 6.88 -23.22 -16.83
CA GLY A 343 8.10 -22.41 -16.82
C GLY A 343 7.91 -20.96 -17.28
N THR A 344 6.68 -20.44 -17.20
CA THR A 344 6.34 -19.07 -17.62
C THR A 344 5.52 -18.35 -16.56
N ALA A 345 5.56 -17.01 -16.60
CA ALA A 345 4.75 -16.15 -15.71
C ALA A 345 3.24 -16.40 -15.82
N LEU A 346 2.76 -16.88 -16.97
CA LEU A 346 1.34 -17.24 -17.15
C LEU A 346 0.95 -18.51 -16.37
N GLY A 347 1.93 -19.34 -16.00
CA GLY A 347 1.77 -20.48 -15.10
C GLY A 347 1.24 -20.10 -13.72
N LEU A 348 1.37 -18.82 -13.34
CA LEU A 348 0.81 -18.29 -12.10
C LEU A 348 -0.73 -18.30 -12.08
N ILE A 349 -1.36 -18.25 -13.26
CA ILE A 349 -2.82 -18.07 -13.37
C ILE A 349 -3.48 -19.41 -13.63
N HIS A 350 -4.20 -19.93 -12.63
CA HIS A 350 -5.02 -21.11 -12.79
C HIS A 350 -6.29 -20.83 -13.60
N ARG A 351 -7.03 -21.88 -13.98
CA ARG A 351 -8.29 -21.74 -14.73
C ARG A 351 -9.30 -20.83 -14.03
N SER A 352 -9.40 -20.95 -12.71
CA SER A 352 -10.21 -20.09 -11.83
C SER A 352 -9.71 -18.64 -11.83
N GLY A 353 -8.40 -18.39 -11.92
CA GLY A 353 -7.82 -17.06 -12.07
C GLY A 353 -8.26 -16.37 -13.37
N TRP A 354 -8.26 -17.09 -14.50
CA TRP A 354 -8.78 -16.56 -15.77
C TRP A 354 -10.27 -16.19 -15.69
N VAL A 355 -11.07 -17.02 -15.02
CA VAL A 355 -12.49 -16.71 -14.75
C VAL A 355 -12.61 -15.44 -13.91
N ALA A 356 -11.81 -15.30 -12.85
CA ALA A 356 -11.80 -14.10 -12.00
C ALA A 356 -11.42 -12.83 -12.79
N ILE A 357 -10.44 -12.90 -13.69
CA ILE A 357 -10.06 -11.79 -14.59
C ILE A 357 -11.25 -11.37 -15.47
N VAL A 358 -11.91 -12.34 -16.11
CA VAL A 358 -13.07 -12.06 -16.97
C VAL A 358 -14.23 -11.46 -16.16
N CYS A 359 -14.52 -11.99 -14.98
CA CYS A 359 -15.55 -11.46 -14.09
C CYS A 359 -15.23 -10.03 -13.65
N CYS A 360 -13.97 -9.73 -13.32
CA CYS A 360 -13.53 -8.38 -12.95
C CYS A 360 -13.67 -7.39 -14.11
N PHE A 361 -13.28 -7.80 -15.32
CA PHE A 361 -13.45 -7.00 -16.53
C PHE A 361 -14.94 -6.73 -16.82
N ALA A 362 -15.78 -7.76 -16.77
CA ALA A 362 -17.22 -7.61 -16.97
C ALA A 362 -17.87 -6.69 -15.92
N ALA A 363 -17.48 -6.81 -14.64
CA ALA A 363 -17.93 -5.90 -13.59
C ALA A 363 -17.52 -4.44 -13.86
N THR A 364 -16.30 -4.23 -14.37
CA THR A 364 -15.80 -2.91 -14.78
C THR A 364 -16.64 -2.32 -15.92
N VAL A 365 -17.01 -3.13 -16.91
CA VAL A 365 -17.89 -2.70 -18.02
C VAL A 365 -19.28 -2.30 -17.50
N CYS A 366 -19.88 -3.10 -16.59
CA CYS A 366 -21.16 -2.75 -15.96
C CYS A 366 -21.10 -1.41 -15.22
N LEU A 367 -20.00 -1.16 -14.51
CA LEU A 367 -19.79 0.08 -13.77
C LEU A 367 -19.59 1.28 -14.72
N ALA A 368 -18.80 1.11 -15.77
CA ALA A 368 -18.56 2.13 -16.79
C ALA A 368 -19.86 2.52 -17.51
N ALA A 369 -20.72 1.55 -17.84
CA ALA A 369 -22.03 1.81 -18.43
C ALA A 369 -22.92 2.66 -17.52
N PHE A 370 -22.95 2.35 -16.22
CA PHE A 370 -23.72 3.13 -15.24
C PHE A 370 -23.20 4.56 -15.08
N TYR A 371 -21.89 4.77 -14.95
CA TYR A 371 -21.31 6.11 -14.85
C TYR A 371 -21.46 6.91 -16.15
N GLY A 372 -21.35 6.25 -17.31
CA GLY A 372 -21.58 6.87 -18.61
C GLY A 372 -23.02 7.39 -18.75
N TRP A 373 -24.01 6.59 -18.34
CA TRP A 373 -25.40 7.04 -18.29
C TRP A 373 -25.62 8.19 -17.30
N ARG A 374 -25.11 8.07 -16.08
CA ARG A 374 -25.24 9.12 -15.05
C ARG A 374 -24.64 10.44 -15.51
N GLY A 375 -23.47 10.39 -16.17
CA GLY A 375 -22.80 11.57 -16.72
C GLY A 375 -23.59 12.25 -17.83
N ARG A 376 -24.26 11.47 -18.69
CA ARG A 376 -25.18 12.03 -19.71
C ARG A 376 -26.38 12.71 -19.07
N GLN A 377 -27.04 12.05 -18.11
CA GLN A 377 -28.19 12.62 -17.39
C GLN A 377 -27.84 13.91 -16.64
N ALA A 378 -26.67 13.97 -16.01
CA ALA A 378 -26.21 15.19 -15.33
C ALA A 378 -25.98 16.36 -16.30
N ARG A 379 -25.52 16.09 -17.53
CA ARG A 379 -25.34 17.12 -18.57
C ARG A 379 -26.67 17.61 -19.12
N GLU A 380 -27.62 16.71 -19.36
CA GLU A 380 -28.97 17.04 -19.83
C GLU A 380 -29.70 17.94 -18.83
N LEU A 381 -29.65 17.61 -17.53
CA LEU A 381 -30.23 18.45 -16.46
C LEU A 381 -29.53 19.82 -16.33
N GLY A 382 -28.22 19.88 -16.56
CA GLY A 382 -27.48 21.15 -16.58
C GLY A 382 -27.86 22.05 -17.76
N GLN A 383 -28.18 21.46 -18.93
CA GLN A 383 -28.61 22.19 -20.12
C GLN A 383 -30.08 22.65 -20.05
N ALA A 384 -30.92 21.93 -19.32
CA ALA A 384 -32.34 22.25 -19.16
C ALA A 384 -32.63 23.46 -18.26
N GLY A 385 -31.61 24.03 -17.58
CA GLY A 385 -31.80 25.18 -16.69
C GLY A 385 -32.54 24.89 -15.38
N GLU A 386 -32.91 23.62 -15.12
CA GLU A 386 -33.53 23.16 -13.86
C GLU A 386 -32.50 22.89 -12.75
N ALA A 387 -31.22 23.14 -13.02
CA ALA A 387 -30.15 23.07 -12.05
C ALA A 387 -29.76 24.48 -11.60
N ASP A 388 -29.76 24.73 -10.28
CA ASP A 388 -29.11 25.92 -9.72
C ASP A 388 -27.73 26.11 -10.38
N PRO A 389 -27.43 27.33 -10.88
CA PRO A 389 -26.22 27.60 -11.62
C PRO A 389 -25.04 27.13 -10.78
N LEU A 390 -24.19 26.28 -11.40
CA LEU A 390 -22.90 25.97 -10.82
C LEU A 390 -22.16 27.29 -10.71
N VAL A 391 -22.00 27.79 -9.49
CA VAL A 391 -21.11 28.91 -9.23
C VAL A 391 -19.73 28.46 -9.73
N PRO A 392 -19.11 29.24 -10.64
CA PRO A 392 -17.90 28.84 -11.34
C PRO A 392 -16.73 28.45 -10.42
#